data_AF-A0A9Q4BHR5-F1
#
_entry.id   AF-A0A9Q4BHR5-F1
#
_cell.length_a   1.000
_cell.length_b   1.000
_cell.length_c   1.000
_cell.angle_alpha   90.00
_cell.angle_beta   90.00
_cell.angle_gamma   90.00
#
_symmetry.space_group_name_H-M   'P 1'
#
loop_
_entity.id
_entity.type
_entity.pdbx_description
1 polymer ?
#
loop_
_entity_poly.entity_id
_entity_poly.type
_entity_poly.pdbx_seq_one_letter_code
_entity_poly.pdbx_strand_id
1 'polypeptide(L)'
;MNKDSAFEYLKTNLEQFFGFMKEKYPFFNKSNVFFRDLQYGVKNFFERKSVKLTYKDVEETTSMLIEMLEKDGTLSKVNDNAWKLNYAPKAEPEAEEENKPTGEAKPGEGKQENA
;
A
#
# COMPACT_ATOMS: atom_id res chain seq x y z
N MET A 1 18.20 -6.83 7.23
CA MET A 1 17.26 -5.68 7.23
C MET A 1 15.89 -6.23 7.59
N ASN A 2 15.11 -5.54 8.43
CA ASN A 2 13.74 -5.93 8.77
C ASN A 2 12.73 -5.16 7.91
N LYS A 3 11.45 -5.53 7.99
CA LYS A 3 10.36 -4.90 7.22
C LYS A 3 10.27 -3.37 7.35
N ASP A 4 10.43 -2.82 8.57
CA ASP A 4 10.20 -1.40 8.84
C ASP A 4 11.31 -0.56 8.21
N SER A 5 12.56 -1.03 8.35
CA SER A 5 13.72 -0.41 7.71
C SER A 5 13.64 -0.50 6.18
N ALA A 6 13.13 -1.62 5.66
CA ALA A 6 12.93 -1.80 4.22
C ALA A 6 11.85 -0.86 3.68
N PHE A 7 10.74 -0.70 4.41
CA PHE A 7 9.67 0.21 4.06
C PHE A 7 10.14 1.67 4.03
N GLU A 8 10.82 2.15 5.10
CA GLU A 8 11.36 3.51 5.14
C GLU A 8 12.39 3.78 4.03
N TYR A 9 13.19 2.76 3.70
CA TYR A 9 14.12 2.85 2.58
C TYR A 9 13.39 3.02 1.25
N LEU A 10 12.34 2.22 0.99
CA LEU A 10 11.53 2.32 -0.23
C LEU A 10 10.83 3.67 -0.33
N LYS A 11 10.23 4.15 0.76
CA LYS A 11 9.57 5.46 0.82
C LYS A 11 10.53 6.60 0.46
N THR A 12 11.74 6.56 0.99
CA THR A 12 12.79 7.57 0.70
C THR A 12 13.33 7.46 -0.73
N ASN A 13 13.32 6.24 -1.31
CA ASN A 13 13.91 5.95 -2.62
C ASN A 13 12.86 5.51 -3.64
N LEU A 14 11.63 6.04 -3.52
CA LEU A 14 10.47 5.53 -4.26
C LEU A 14 10.65 5.66 -5.77
N GLU A 15 11.24 6.77 -6.23
CA GLU A 15 11.54 6.97 -7.65
C GLU A 15 12.53 5.93 -8.21
N GLN A 16 13.56 5.56 -7.44
CA GLN A 16 14.50 4.51 -7.84
C GLN A 16 13.81 3.14 -7.91
N PHE A 17 12.93 2.86 -6.95
CA PHE A 17 12.15 1.64 -6.96
C PHE A 17 11.21 1.59 -8.17
N PHE A 18 10.50 2.68 -8.48
CA PHE A 18 9.64 2.76 -9.66
C PHE A 18 10.42 2.68 -10.97
N GLY A 19 11.62 3.28 -11.04
CA GLY A 19 12.54 3.10 -12.16
C GLY A 19 12.90 1.63 -12.36
N PHE A 20 13.27 0.94 -11.27
CA PHE A 20 13.53 -0.49 -11.30
C PHE A 20 12.31 -1.32 -11.74
N MET A 21 11.11 -0.96 -11.26
CA MET A 21 9.88 -1.64 -11.66
C MET A 21 9.59 -1.45 -13.16
N LYS A 22 9.77 -0.25 -13.70
CA LYS A 22 9.61 0.07 -15.14
C LYS A 22 10.57 -0.73 -16.02
N GLU A 23 11.80 -0.92 -15.58
CA GLU A 23 12.81 -1.67 -16.34
C GLU A 23 12.50 -3.17 -16.43
N LYS A 24 11.90 -3.74 -15.38
CA LYS A 24 11.70 -5.20 -15.26
C LYS A 24 10.28 -5.69 -15.49
N TYR A 25 9.28 -4.82 -15.30
CA TYR A 25 7.87 -5.16 -15.30
C TYR A 25 7.09 -4.14 -16.13
N PRO A 26 5.90 -4.49 -16.66
CA PRO A 26 5.01 -3.56 -17.35
C PRO A 26 4.37 -2.54 -16.38
N PHE A 27 5.20 -1.66 -15.82
CA PHE A 27 4.85 -0.70 -14.77
C PHE A 27 4.74 0.72 -15.36
N PHE A 28 3.64 1.02 -16.03
CA PHE A 28 3.41 2.30 -16.71
C PHE A 28 2.03 2.87 -16.37
N ASN A 29 1.80 4.13 -16.70
CA ASN A 29 0.55 4.79 -16.33
C ASN A 29 -0.68 4.01 -16.80
N LYS A 30 -1.66 3.83 -15.91
CA LYS A 30 -2.89 3.06 -16.09
C LYS A 30 -2.69 1.54 -16.25
N SER A 31 -1.48 1.01 -16.04
CA SER A 31 -1.27 -0.43 -16.02
C SER A 31 -1.86 -1.07 -14.77
N ASN A 32 -2.17 -2.35 -14.87
CA ASN A 32 -2.54 -3.15 -13.71
C ASN A 32 -1.27 -3.52 -12.95
N VAL A 33 -1.33 -3.40 -11.64
CA VAL A 33 -0.26 -3.73 -10.70
C VAL A 33 -0.80 -4.79 -9.77
N PHE A 34 -0.16 -5.96 -9.74
CA PHE A 34 -0.57 -7.05 -8.87
C PHE A 34 0.31 -7.10 -7.62
N PHE A 35 -0.26 -7.57 -6.50
CA PHE A 35 0.48 -7.71 -5.24
C PHE A 35 1.79 -8.49 -5.44
N ARG A 36 1.70 -9.61 -6.15
CA ARG A 36 2.82 -10.53 -6.39
C ARG A 36 3.93 -9.89 -7.23
N ASP A 37 3.59 -9.03 -8.18
CA ASP A 37 4.58 -8.31 -8.98
C ASP A 37 5.35 -7.29 -8.13
N LEU A 38 4.64 -6.56 -7.28
CA LEU A 38 5.28 -5.67 -6.31
C LEU A 38 6.12 -6.46 -5.29
N GLN A 39 5.63 -7.60 -4.81
CA GLN A 39 6.35 -8.47 -3.88
C GLN A 39 7.68 -8.95 -4.47
N TYR A 40 7.66 -9.45 -5.71
CA TYR A 40 8.89 -9.81 -6.43
C TYR A 40 9.76 -8.58 -6.73
N GLY A 41 9.14 -7.44 -7.03
CA GLY A 41 9.80 -6.16 -7.21
C GLY A 41 10.63 -5.77 -5.98
N VAL A 42 9.99 -5.70 -4.81
CA VAL A 42 10.62 -5.39 -3.51
C VAL A 42 11.76 -6.34 -3.24
N LYS A 43 11.51 -7.66 -3.34
CA LYS A 43 12.55 -8.69 -3.13
C LYS A 43 13.76 -8.46 -4.06
N ASN A 44 13.52 -8.36 -5.36
CA ASN A 44 14.58 -8.25 -6.35
C ASN A 44 15.32 -6.91 -6.27
N PHE A 45 14.65 -5.84 -5.86
CA PHE A 45 15.24 -4.51 -5.67
C PHE A 45 16.27 -4.53 -4.54
N PHE A 46 15.93 -5.13 -3.39
CA PHE A 46 16.86 -5.29 -2.28
C PHE A 46 17.98 -6.31 -2.58
N GLU A 47 17.66 -7.41 -3.28
CA GLU A 47 18.67 -8.38 -3.69
C GLU A 47 19.72 -7.78 -4.62
N ARG A 48 19.35 -6.88 -5.53
CA ARG A 48 20.31 -6.11 -6.34
C ARG A 48 21.24 -5.22 -5.51
N LYS A 49 20.79 -4.79 -4.34
CA LYS A 49 21.59 -4.04 -3.36
C LYS A 49 22.32 -4.96 -2.37
N SER A 50 22.39 -6.26 -2.66
CA SER A 50 22.97 -7.30 -1.78
C SER A 50 22.30 -7.42 -0.41
N VAL A 51 21.05 -6.95 -0.28
CA VAL A 51 20.24 -7.07 0.94
C VAL A 51 19.23 -8.19 0.74
N LYS A 52 19.31 -9.24 1.56
CA LYS A 52 18.31 -10.31 1.58
C LYS A 52 17.26 -10.03 2.65
N LEU A 53 16.00 -9.97 2.23
CA LEU A 53 14.84 -9.92 3.10
C LEU A 53 14.22 -11.32 3.22
N THR A 54 13.64 -11.64 4.38
CA THR A 54 12.88 -12.87 4.51
C THR A 54 11.58 -12.77 3.70
N TYR A 55 10.99 -13.91 3.32
CA TYR A 55 9.71 -13.90 2.61
C TYR A 55 8.62 -13.11 3.38
N LYS A 56 8.59 -13.30 4.71
CA LYS A 56 7.68 -12.57 5.61
C LYS A 56 7.93 -11.06 5.58
N ASP A 57 9.19 -10.62 5.69
CA ASP A 57 9.51 -9.20 5.63
C ASP A 57 9.13 -8.60 4.27
N VAL A 58 9.37 -9.30 3.16
CA VAL A 58 8.99 -8.82 1.83
C VAL A 58 7.48 -8.65 1.73
N GLU A 59 6.70 -9.62 2.20
CA GLU A 59 5.24 -9.56 2.17
C GLU A 59 4.73 -8.38 3.01
N GLU A 60 5.18 -8.23 4.25
CA GLU A 60 4.77 -7.15 5.14
C GLU A 60 5.20 -5.77 4.60
N THR A 61 6.43 -5.62 4.10
CA THR A 61 6.89 -4.39 3.44
C THR A 61 6.07 -4.07 2.18
N THR A 62 5.67 -5.07 1.41
CA THR A 62 4.86 -4.87 0.20
C THR A 62 3.47 -4.37 0.56
N SER A 63 2.83 -4.95 1.57
CA SER A 63 1.53 -4.48 2.06
C SER A 63 1.59 -3.04 2.55
N MET A 64 2.60 -2.68 3.36
CA MET A 64 2.80 -1.31 3.83
C MET A 64 3.04 -0.33 2.68
N LEU A 65 3.82 -0.73 1.66
CA LEU A 65 4.05 0.09 0.48
C LEU A 65 2.74 0.33 -0.30
N ILE A 66 1.94 -0.71 -0.50
CA ILE A 66 0.67 -0.60 -1.20
C ILE A 66 -0.28 0.33 -0.45
N GLU A 67 -0.43 0.17 0.87
CA GLU A 67 -1.28 1.03 1.69
C GLU A 67 -0.89 2.51 1.58
N MET A 68 0.42 2.79 1.59
CA MET A 68 0.93 4.15 1.38
C MET A 68 0.58 4.70 0.00
N LEU A 69 0.81 3.90 -1.06
CA LEU A 69 0.54 4.28 -2.44
C LEU A 69 -0.95 4.35 -2.77
N GLU A 70 -1.79 3.61 -2.07
CA GLU A 70 -3.25 3.75 -2.14
C GLU A 70 -3.68 5.08 -1.52
N LYS A 71 -3.14 5.39 -0.33
CA LYS A 71 -3.47 6.61 0.40
C LYS A 71 -3.05 7.88 -0.34
N ASP A 72 -1.91 7.86 -1.04
CA ASP A 72 -1.44 9.00 -1.82
C ASP A 72 -2.04 9.09 -3.24
N GLY A 73 -2.87 8.12 -3.63
CA GLY A 73 -3.54 8.09 -4.92
C GLY A 73 -2.71 7.53 -6.09
N THR A 74 -1.46 7.14 -5.85
CA THR A 74 -0.59 6.50 -6.86
C THR A 74 -1.15 5.15 -7.31
N LEU A 75 -1.80 4.41 -6.42
CA LEU A 75 -2.51 3.18 -6.73
C LEU A 75 -4.01 3.37 -6.44
N SER A 76 -4.85 3.00 -7.40
CA SER A 76 -6.28 2.80 -7.14
C SER A 76 -6.59 1.33 -7.02
N LYS A 77 -7.17 0.91 -5.89
CA LYS A 77 -7.61 -0.48 -5.68
C LYS A 77 -8.62 -0.89 -6.76
N VAL A 78 -8.37 -2.04 -7.39
CA VAL A 78 -9.29 -2.67 -8.34
C VAL A 78 -9.97 -3.86 -7.69
N ASN A 79 -9.19 -4.70 -7.00
CA ASN A 79 -9.66 -5.80 -6.15
C ASN A 79 -8.61 -6.09 -5.06
N ASP A 80 -8.77 -7.17 -4.30
CA ASP A 80 -7.89 -7.48 -3.16
C ASP A 80 -6.44 -7.84 -3.54
N ASN A 81 -6.16 -8.13 -4.81
CA ASN A 81 -4.82 -8.52 -5.29
C ASN A 81 -4.31 -7.65 -6.44
N ALA A 82 -5.09 -6.64 -6.86
CA ALA A 82 -4.78 -5.85 -8.03
C ALA A 82 -5.17 -4.38 -7.84
N TRP A 83 -4.30 -3.53 -8.35
CA TRP A 83 -4.41 -2.08 -8.36
C TRP A 83 -4.20 -1.56 -9.76
N LYS A 84 -4.63 -0.33 -9.99
CA LYS A 84 -4.32 0.43 -11.18
C LYS A 84 -3.32 1.50 -10.83
N LEU A 85 -2.23 1.57 -11.58
CA LEU A 85 -1.22 2.61 -11.41
C LEU A 85 -1.73 3.92 -11.99
N ASN A 86 -1.80 4.94 -11.16
CA ASN A 86 -2.04 6.31 -11.58
C ASN A 86 -0.77 7.10 -11.32
N TYR A 87 -0.02 7.43 -12.38
CA TYR A 87 0.94 8.52 -12.29
C TYR A 87 0.16 9.83 -12.30
N ALA A 88 -0.57 10.12 -11.22
CA ALA A 88 -1.07 11.46 -11.00
C ALA A 88 0.13 12.35 -10.64
N PRO A 89 0.28 13.54 -11.24
CA PRO A 89 1.19 14.54 -10.69
C PRO A 89 0.70 14.83 -9.27
N LYS A 90 1.60 14.73 -8.28
CA LYS A 90 1.36 14.94 -6.86
C LYS A 90 0.44 16.15 -6.64
N ALA A 91 -0.87 15.90 -6.50
CA ALA A 91 -1.76 16.88 -5.94
C ALA A 91 -1.35 17.00 -4.47
N GLU A 92 -1.11 18.23 -4.02
CA GLU A 92 -0.86 18.50 -2.61
C GLU A 92 -2.00 17.88 -1.80
N PRO A 93 -1.70 17.19 -0.68
CA PRO A 93 -2.74 16.53 0.09
C PRO A 93 -3.70 17.61 0.62
N GLU A 94 -4.92 17.63 0.09
CA GLU A 94 -6.04 18.26 0.79
C GLU A 94 -6.16 17.54 2.13
N ALA A 95 -5.96 18.32 3.19
CA ALA A 95 -5.98 17.85 4.56
C ALA A 95 -7.42 17.53 4.97
N GLU A 96 -7.79 16.26 4.96
CA GLU A 96 -9.00 15.75 5.62
C GLU A 96 -8.74 14.28 6.03
N GLU A 97 -9.06 13.77 7.20
CA GLU A 97 -9.36 14.28 8.54
C GLU A 97 -9.25 13.01 9.42
N GLU A 98 -8.61 13.07 10.58
CA GLU A 98 -8.71 11.98 11.56
C GLU A 98 -10.18 11.79 11.93
N ASN A 99 -10.78 10.64 11.61
CA ASN A 99 -12.01 10.21 12.28
C ASN A 99 -11.84 8.82 12.89
N LYS A 100 -11.26 8.83 14.09
CA LYS A 100 -11.66 8.00 15.23
C LYS A 100 -11.28 8.79 16.50
N PRO A 101 -12.04 8.75 17.62
CA PRO A 101 -12.90 7.64 18.05
C PRO A 101 -14.19 8.09 18.79
N THR A 102 -14.81 7.12 19.50
CA THR A 102 -15.83 7.21 20.57
C THR A 102 -17.19 6.67 20.12
N GLY A 103 -17.87 5.76 20.82
CA GLY A 103 -17.66 5.17 22.13
C GLY A 103 -18.83 4.23 22.41
N GLU A 104 -18.62 3.33 23.36
CA GLU A 104 -19.55 2.31 23.83
C GLU A 104 -20.85 2.89 24.41
N ALA A 105 -22.00 2.20 24.20
CA ALA A 105 -23.08 2.05 25.18
C ALA A 105 -24.15 1.03 24.71
N LYS A 106 -24.18 -0.16 25.34
CA LYS A 106 -25.45 -0.80 25.75
C LYS A 106 -25.85 -0.13 27.09
N PRO A 107 -27.12 -0.04 27.55
CA PRO A 107 -28.18 -1.07 27.49
C PRO A 107 -29.62 -0.52 27.30
N GLY A 108 -30.65 -1.37 27.31
CA GLY A 108 -32.01 -0.93 27.69
C GLY A 108 -33.18 -1.64 27.01
N GLU A 109 -34.08 -2.16 27.84
CA GLU A 109 -35.28 -2.95 27.56
C GLU A 109 -36.46 -2.19 26.89
N GLY A 110 -37.29 -2.94 26.16
CA GLY A 110 -38.76 -2.97 26.30
C GLY A 110 -39.63 -1.85 25.72
N LYS A 111 -40.52 -2.20 24.77
CA LYS A 111 -42.00 -2.18 24.91
C LYS A 111 -42.75 -2.58 23.63
N GLN A 112 -43.93 -3.16 23.84
CA GLN A 112 -44.97 -3.61 22.89
C GLN A 112 -45.58 -2.48 22.06
N GLU A 113 -46.22 -2.80 20.92
CA GLU A 113 -47.70 -2.76 20.75
C GLU A 113 -48.16 -3.11 19.31
N ASN A 114 -49.11 -4.05 19.26
CA ASN A 114 -50.37 -4.11 18.47
C ASN A 114 -50.39 -3.79 16.96
N ALA A 115 -50.79 -4.81 16.18
CA ALA A 115 -51.87 -4.74 15.18
C ALA A 115 -52.50 -6.13 14.99
#